data_AF-A0A2V0PFL6-F1
#
_entry.id   AF-A0A2V0PFL6-F1
#
_cell.length_a   1.000
_cell.length_b   1.000
_cell.length_c   1.000
_cell.angle_alpha   90.00
_cell.angle_beta   90.00
_cell.angle_gamma   90.00
#
_symmetry.space_group_name_H-M   'P 1'
#
loop_
_entity.id
_entity.type
_entity.pdbx_description
1 polymer ?
#
loop_
_entity_poly.entity_id
_entity_poly.type
_entity_poly.pdbx_seq_one_letter_code
_entity_poly.pdbx_strand_id
1 'polypeptide(L)'
;WLSFLRGLVDSDTLPLNVSREMLQAHSSLKTIRKKLVRKVLDHLKRLADEEAKCAEERKEGGGKEGDKENPKECSRYSDFWKEFGRSIKLGVIEDSTNRLRLAKLLRFRTSKSPDAPTSLDAYVSGVKLSARLASTPCVVVAGRFGQTANMERIMRAQALGDGAAAAAARAQRALEINPRHPLIKALLARVESDADDATAAESAALLFETALLESGYALDDPKARAGSEH
;
A
#
# COMPACT_ATOMS: atom_id res chain seq x y z
N TRP A 1 -10.41 14.24 3.35
CA TRP A 1 -10.32 12.94 4.06
C TRP A 1 -11.11 12.80 5.39
N LEU A 2 -11.30 13.82 6.24
CA LEU A 2 -12.06 13.69 7.52
C LEU A 2 -13.59 13.96 7.43
N SER A 3 -14.23 13.68 6.30
CA SER A 3 -15.64 14.03 6.08
C SER A 3 -16.64 13.25 6.94
N PHE A 4 -16.20 12.15 7.57
CA PHE A 4 -17.05 11.33 8.43
C PHE A 4 -17.25 11.91 9.84
N LEU A 5 -16.43 12.89 10.25
CA LEU A 5 -16.55 13.50 11.56
C LEU A 5 -17.79 14.39 11.63
N ARG A 6 -18.56 14.21 12.70
CA ARG A 6 -19.68 15.08 13.05
C ARG A 6 -19.39 15.74 14.39
N GLY A 7 -19.74 17.01 14.51
CA GLY A 7 -19.52 17.77 15.74
C GLY A 7 -20.05 19.18 15.63
N LEU A 8 -20.19 19.84 16.78
CA LEU A 8 -20.52 21.25 16.89
C LEU A 8 -19.23 22.04 17.12
N VAL A 9 -19.09 23.17 16.41
CA VAL A 9 -17.98 24.10 16.59
C VAL A 9 -18.56 25.43 16.98
N ASP A 10 -18.39 25.79 18.24
CA ASP A 10 -18.73 27.11 18.75
C ASP A 10 -17.47 27.99 18.78
N SER A 11 -17.59 29.26 18.37
CA SER A 11 -16.45 30.16 18.25
C SER A 11 -16.86 31.62 18.45
N ASP A 12 -16.34 32.22 19.50
CA ASP A 12 -16.53 33.64 19.83
C ASP A 12 -15.79 34.60 18.87
N THR A 13 -14.85 34.08 18.08
CA THR A 13 -13.94 34.90 17.24
C THR A 13 -14.41 35.09 15.80
N LEU A 14 -15.58 34.57 15.44
CA LEU A 14 -16.12 34.70 14.09
C LEU A 14 -17.01 35.94 13.98
N PRO A 15 -16.91 36.73 12.91
CA PRO A 15 -17.79 37.88 12.72
C PRO A 15 -19.24 37.41 12.57
N LEU A 16 -20.14 37.92 13.41
CA LEU A 16 -21.55 37.50 13.48
C LEU A 16 -22.42 38.17 12.40
N ASN A 17 -22.05 39.38 11.96
CA ASN A 17 -22.81 40.20 11.02
C ASN A 17 -22.16 40.24 9.63
N VAL A 18 -21.89 39.08 9.04
CA VAL A 18 -21.34 38.98 7.68
C VAL A 18 -22.09 37.96 6.84
N SER A 19 -22.01 38.08 5.51
CA SER A 19 -22.58 37.10 4.60
C SER A 19 -21.89 35.73 4.75
N ARG A 20 -22.60 34.66 4.39
CA ARG A 20 -22.06 33.29 4.42
C ARG A 20 -20.81 33.15 3.55
N GLU A 21 -20.76 33.85 2.43
CA GLU A 21 -19.62 33.86 1.51
C GLU A 21 -18.39 34.52 2.14
N MET A 22 -18.58 35.69 2.77
CA MET A 22 -17.52 36.38 3.49
C MET A 22 -17.01 35.55 4.68
N LEU A 23 -17.92 34.87 5.39
CA LEU A 23 -17.56 34.01 6.51
C LEU A 23 -16.73 32.81 6.04
N GLN A 24 -17.10 32.17 4.92
CA GLN A 24 -16.36 31.04 4.34
C GLN A 24 -14.94 31.40 3.89
N ALA A 25 -14.74 32.64 3.41
CA ALA A 25 -13.42 33.14 3.01
C ALA A 25 -12.55 33.58 4.20
N HIS A 26 -13.11 33.71 5.40
CA HIS A 26 -12.41 34.25 6.56
C HIS A 26 -11.24 33.36 7.01
N SER A 27 -10.09 33.98 7.30
CA SER A 27 -8.85 33.28 7.63
C SER A 27 -8.95 32.43 8.91
N SER A 28 -9.78 32.82 9.88
CA SER A 28 -10.01 32.05 11.11
C SER A 28 -10.51 30.63 10.84
N LEU A 29 -11.30 30.40 9.78
CA LEU A 29 -11.76 29.06 9.44
C LEU A 29 -10.60 28.13 9.06
N LYS A 30 -9.55 28.66 8.41
CA LYS A 30 -8.35 27.87 8.10
C LYS A 30 -7.63 27.45 9.38
N THR A 31 -7.57 28.33 10.38
CA THR A 31 -6.95 28.06 11.69
C THR A 31 -7.79 27.08 12.50
N ILE A 32 -9.11 27.27 12.56
CA ILE A 32 -10.05 26.37 13.24
C ILE A 32 -9.92 24.96 12.63
N ARG A 33 -9.97 24.84 11.30
CA ARG A 33 -9.78 23.56 10.60
C ARG A 33 -8.47 22.89 10.98
N LYS A 34 -7.34 23.63 10.98
CA LYS A 34 -6.03 23.09 11.38
C LYS A 34 -6.03 22.58 12.83
N LYS A 35 -6.66 23.31 13.76
CA LYS A 35 -6.77 22.91 15.17
C LYS A 35 -7.64 21.66 15.33
N LEU A 36 -8.78 21.60 14.65
CA LEU A 36 -9.68 20.44 14.67
C LEU A 36 -8.98 19.19 14.15
N VAL A 37 -8.30 19.26 13.00
CA VAL A 37 -7.53 18.15 12.44
C VAL A 37 -6.50 17.64 13.44
N ARG A 38 -5.74 18.54 14.09
CA ARG A 38 -4.73 18.15 15.09
C ARG A 38 -5.37 17.45 16.29
N LYS A 39 -6.47 17.98 16.83
CA LYS A 39 -7.18 17.38 17.98
C LYS A 39 -7.74 15.99 17.65
N VAL A 40 -8.29 15.82 16.45
CA VAL A 40 -8.73 14.50 15.96
C VAL A 40 -7.56 13.54 15.89
N LEU A 41 -6.43 13.96 15.31
CA LEU A 41 -5.24 13.11 15.24
C LEU A 41 -4.68 12.75 16.62
N ASP A 42 -4.73 13.68 17.59
CA ASP A 42 -4.35 13.41 18.98
C ASP A 42 -5.28 12.35 19.59
N HIS A 43 -6.59 12.46 19.36
CA HIS A 43 -7.57 11.50 19.85
C HIS A 43 -7.39 10.11 19.22
N LEU A 44 -7.21 10.04 17.90
CA LEU A 44 -6.94 8.78 17.20
C LEU A 44 -5.64 8.13 17.65
N LYS A 45 -4.61 8.93 17.92
CA LYS A 45 -3.35 8.43 18.47
C LYS A 45 -3.57 7.84 19.87
N ARG A 46 -4.32 8.53 20.74
CA ARG A 46 -4.65 8.02 22.08
C ARG A 46 -5.34 6.66 22.01
N LEU A 47 -6.33 6.50 21.12
CA LEU A 47 -7.01 5.21 20.91
C LEU A 47 -6.04 4.11 20.45
N ALA A 48 -5.11 4.44 19.56
CA ALA A 48 -4.10 3.50 19.08
C ALA A 48 -3.10 3.11 20.19
N ASP A 49 -2.70 4.06 21.04
CA ASP A 49 -1.76 3.83 22.15
C ASP A 49 -2.44 3.01 23.26
N GLU A 50 -3.73 3.24 23.55
CA GLU A 50 -4.53 2.44 24.49
C GLU A 50 -4.66 0.99 24.03
N GLU A 51 -4.94 0.75 22.74
CA GLU A 51 -4.99 -0.60 22.16
C GLU A 51 -3.63 -1.31 22.21
N ALA A 52 -2.53 -0.57 22.01
CA ALA A 52 -1.18 -1.12 22.10
C ALA A 52 -0.83 -1.58 23.52
N LYS A 53 -1.15 -0.77 24.54
CA LYS A 53 -0.94 -1.12 25.96
C LYS A 53 -1.71 -2.37 26.38
N CYS A 54 -3.01 -2.42 26.04
CA CYS A 54 -3.83 -3.61 26.22
C CYS A 54 -3.18 -4.88 25.63
N ALA A 55 -2.53 -4.77 24.46
CA ALA A 55 -1.92 -5.89 23.78
C ALA A 55 -0.58 -6.33 24.41
N GLU A 56 0.15 -5.41 25.04
CA GLU A 56 1.39 -5.72 25.77
C GLU A 56 1.10 -6.38 27.13
N GLU A 57 0.13 -5.86 27.88
CA GLU A 57 -0.29 -6.45 29.17
C GLU A 57 -0.79 -7.89 29.00
N ARG A 58 -1.47 -8.20 27.88
CA ARG A 58 -1.87 -9.57 27.52
C ARG A 58 -0.70 -10.49 27.18
N LYS A 59 0.45 -9.95 26.78
CA LYS A 59 1.66 -10.74 26.46
C LYS A 59 2.53 -10.98 27.68
N GLU A 60 2.52 -10.06 28.64
CA GLU A 60 3.30 -10.17 29.89
C GLU A 60 2.52 -10.84 31.03
N GLY A 61 1.19 -10.79 31.01
CA GLY A 61 0.32 -11.38 32.03
C GLY A 61 -0.03 -12.85 31.77
N GLY A 62 0.80 -13.77 32.27
CA GLY A 62 0.34 -15.12 32.61
C GLY A 62 -0.66 -15.07 33.76
N GLY A 63 -1.96 -15.23 33.47
CA GLY A 63 -3.03 -15.58 34.40
C GLY A 63 -3.11 -14.82 35.73
N LYS A 64 -3.90 -13.75 35.76
CA LYS A 64 -4.74 -13.43 36.94
C LYS A 64 -6.15 -13.12 36.48
N GLU A 65 -7.03 -14.10 36.68
CA GLU A 65 -8.48 -13.91 36.66
C GLU A 65 -8.85 -12.93 37.77
N GLY A 66 -9.28 -11.72 37.41
CA GLY A 66 -9.66 -10.76 38.44
C GLY A 66 -9.67 -9.29 38.06
N ASP A 67 -9.88 -8.94 36.79
CA ASP A 67 -10.68 -7.75 36.49
C ASP A 67 -11.23 -7.86 35.08
N LYS A 68 -12.56 -7.87 34.94
CA LYS A 68 -13.23 -7.82 33.65
C LYS A 68 -13.14 -6.39 33.12
N GLU A 69 -11.95 -5.98 32.72
CA GLU A 69 -11.83 -4.81 31.86
C GLU A 69 -12.52 -5.12 30.53
N ASN A 70 -13.44 -4.22 30.18
CA ASN A 70 -14.43 -4.39 29.14
C ASN A 70 -13.78 -4.83 27.81
N PRO A 71 -14.10 -6.02 27.23
CA PRO A 71 -13.47 -6.52 26.00
C PRO A 71 -13.60 -5.55 24.80
N LYS A 72 -14.58 -4.64 24.86
CA LYS A 72 -14.86 -3.62 23.85
C LYS A 72 -13.85 -2.48 23.84
N GLU A 73 -13.09 -2.25 24.90
CA GLU A 73 -12.18 -1.10 24.97
C GLU A 73 -10.88 -1.31 24.20
N CYS A 74 -10.36 -2.54 24.16
CA CYS A 74 -9.14 -2.89 23.44
C CYS A 74 -9.35 -3.19 21.94
N SER A 75 -10.57 -3.09 21.39
CA SER A 75 -10.82 -3.21 19.93
C SER A 75 -11.22 -1.90 19.27
N ARG A 76 -11.32 -0.81 20.05
CA ARG A 76 -11.84 0.48 19.58
C ARG A 76 -11.10 1.00 18.34
N TYR A 77 -9.77 0.85 18.31
CA TYR A 77 -8.99 1.33 17.18
C TYR A 77 -9.03 0.36 15.99
N SER A 78 -9.00 -0.95 16.22
CA SER A 78 -9.26 -1.96 15.17
C SER A 78 -10.61 -1.73 14.47
N ASP A 79 -11.68 -1.46 15.22
CA ASP A 79 -13.02 -1.23 14.64
C ASP A 79 -13.06 0.09 13.87
N PHE A 80 -12.45 1.15 14.41
CA PHE A 80 -12.21 2.40 13.68
C PHE A 80 -11.44 2.16 12.37
N TRP A 81 -10.40 1.32 12.38
CA TRP A 81 -9.58 1.06 11.20
C TRP A 81 -10.35 0.30 10.11
N LYS A 82 -11.23 -0.63 10.50
CA LYS A 82 -12.10 -1.35 9.56
C LYS A 82 -13.03 -0.39 8.81
N GLU A 83 -13.62 0.59 9.50
CA GLU A 83 -14.59 1.52 8.91
C GLU A 83 -13.90 2.70 8.19
N PHE A 84 -12.91 3.33 8.83
CA PHE A 84 -12.33 4.61 8.40
C PHE A 84 -10.88 4.51 7.91
N GLY A 85 -10.31 3.30 7.80
CA GLY A 85 -8.94 3.11 7.31
C GLY A 85 -8.70 3.68 5.91
N ARG A 86 -9.72 3.67 5.03
CA ARG A 86 -9.64 4.32 3.71
C ARG A 86 -9.47 5.84 3.81
N SER A 87 -10.18 6.47 4.74
CA SER A 87 -10.10 7.91 4.99
C SER A 87 -8.71 8.31 5.51
N ILE A 88 -8.11 7.50 6.39
CA ILE A 88 -6.74 7.75 6.86
C ILE A 88 -5.72 7.59 5.73
N LYS A 89 -5.85 6.56 4.88
CA LYS A 89 -5.00 6.39 3.68
C LYS A 89 -5.08 7.60 2.74
N LEU A 90 -6.29 8.13 2.52
CA LEU A 90 -6.48 9.36 1.74
C LEU A 90 -5.82 10.57 2.41
N GLY A 91 -5.91 10.67 3.74
CA GLY A 91 -5.27 11.73 4.51
C GLY A 91 -3.76 11.78 4.34
N VAL A 92 -3.09 10.63 4.24
CA VAL A 92 -1.62 10.55 4.00
C VAL A 92 -1.23 11.18 2.65
N ILE A 93 -2.12 11.08 1.67
CA ILE A 93 -1.93 11.62 0.31
C ILE A 93 -2.22 13.13 0.30
N GLU A 94 -3.40 13.53 0.80
CA GLU A 94 -3.89 14.92 0.78
C GLU A 94 -3.15 15.85 1.74
N ASP A 95 -2.86 15.40 2.97
CA ASP A 95 -2.29 16.23 4.03
C ASP A 95 -0.79 15.96 4.21
N SER A 96 0.02 16.68 3.44
CA SER A 96 1.48 16.62 3.52
C SER A 96 2.03 17.07 4.88
N THR A 97 1.34 17.97 5.58
CA THR A 97 1.81 18.55 6.84
C THR A 97 1.70 17.54 7.98
N ASN A 98 0.61 16.77 8.03
CA ASN A 98 0.39 15.76 9.06
C ASN A 98 0.78 14.34 8.62
N ARG A 99 1.44 14.18 7.47
CA ARG A 99 1.79 12.88 6.88
C ARG A 99 2.51 11.95 7.85
N LEU A 100 3.51 12.44 8.58
CA LEU A 100 4.26 11.65 9.56
C LEU A 100 3.39 11.15 10.72
N ARG A 101 2.42 11.96 11.17
CA ARG A 101 1.49 11.59 12.24
C ARG A 101 0.49 10.54 11.75
N LEU A 102 -0.02 10.71 10.53
CA LEU A 102 -0.92 9.78 9.88
C LEU A 102 -0.25 8.44 9.58
N ALA A 103 1.03 8.44 9.20
CA ALA A 103 1.77 7.20 8.92
C ALA A 103 1.78 6.23 10.11
N LYS A 104 1.89 6.75 11.35
CA LYS A 104 1.87 5.94 12.59
C LYS A 104 0.51 5.30 12.86
N LEU A 105 -0.56 5.86 12.31
CA LEU A 105 -1.91 5.35 12.44
C LEU A 105 -2.20 4.22 11.42
N LEU A 106 -1.37 4.05 10.39
CA LEU A 106 -1.61 3.03 9.38
C LEU A 106 -1.48 1.62 9.97
N ARG A 107 -2.33 0.71 9.48
CA ARG A 107 -2.27 -0.72 9.78
C ARG A 107 -2.32 -1.54 8.48
N PHE A 108 -1.45 -2.53 8.36
CA PHE A 108 -1.32 -3.37 7.17
C PHE A 108 -1.26 -4.85 7.54
N ARG A 109 -1.83 -5.70 6.69
CA ARG A 109 -1.65 -7.15 6.78
C ARG A 109 -0.23 -7.49 6.36
N THR A 110 0.45 -8.35 7.10
CA THR A 110 1.83 -8.76 6.79
C THR A 110 1.93 -10.28 6.80
N SER A 111 2.98 -10.82 6.18
CA SER A 111 3.24 -12.26 6.17
C SER A 111 3.48 -12.83 7.57
N LYS A 112 3.92 -12.02 8.53
CA LYS A 112 4.14 -12.41 9.93
C LYS A 112 2.88 -12.36 10.78
N SER A 113 1.86 -11.64 10.33
CA SER A 113 0.59 -11.48 11.02
C SER A 113 -0.55 -11.66 10.01
N PRO A 114 -0.83 -12.91 9.61
CA PRO A 114 -1.88 -13.18 8.64
C PRO A 114 -3.24 -12.77 9.17
N ASP A 115 -3.55 -12.96 10.45
CA ASP A 115 -4.91 -12.78 10.95
C ASP A 115 -5.22 -11.35 11.42
N ALA A 116 -4.19 -10.58 11.78
CA ALA A 116 -4.34 -9.24 12.31
C ALA A 116 -3.45 -8.21 11.58
N PRO A 117 -3.97 -7.02 11.26
CA PRO A 117 -3.16 -5.97 10.68
C PRO A 117 -2.21 -5.38 11.73
N THR A 118 -0.96 -5.15 11.36
CA THR A 118 0.09 -4.61 12.23
C THR A 118 0.47 -3.18 11.85
N SER A 119 1.05 -2.43 12.78
CA SER A 119 1.57 -1.08 12.53
C SER A 119 2.92 -1.12 11.80
N LEU A 120 3.30 0.00 11.18
CA LEU A 120 4.61 0.12 10.54
C LEU A 120 5.76 -0.01 11.55
N ASP A 121 5.62 0.60 12.73
CA ASP A 121 6.64 0.55 13.78
C ASP A 121 6.89 -0.89 14.27
N ALA A 122 5.81 -1.67 14.45
CA ALA A 122 5.90 -3.09 14.83
C ALA A 122 6.46 -3.98 13.70
N TYR A 123 6.28 -3.59 12.43
CA TYR A 123 6.89 -4.31 11.31
C TYR A 123 8.40 -4.07 11.21
N VAL A 124 8.84 -2.82 11.37
CA VAL A 124 10.26 -2.43 11.28
C VAL A 124 11.10 -3.05 12.39
N SER A 125 10.57 -3.14 13.62
CA SER A 125 11.28 -3.81 14.72
C SER A 125 11.52 -5.31 14.48
N GLY A 126 10.76 -5.93 13.58
CA GLY A 126 10.90 -7.34 13.22
C GLY A 126 11.85 -7.63 12.04
N VAL A 127 12.52 -6.64 11.45
CA VAL A 127 13.31 -6.85 10.21
C VAL A 127 14.47 -7.81 10.46
N LYS A 128 14.43 -8.97 9.81
CA LYS A 128 15.55 -9.92 9.74
C LYS A 128 16.12 -9.89 8.32
N LEU A 129 17.44 -9.99 8.20
CA LEU A 129 18.12 -10.17 6.91
C LEU A 129 17.54 -11.38 6.20
N SER A 130 16.95 -11.15 5.03
CA SER A 130 16.31 -12.17 4.22
C SER A 130 17.25 -12.61 3.10
N ALA A 131 17.78 -13.83 3.17
CA ALA A 131 18.61 -14.43 2.12
C ALA A 131 17.76 -15.08 1.01
N ARG A 132 16.74 -14.38 0.52
CA ARG A 132 15.81 -14.92 -0.50
C ARG A 132 16.48 -14.92 -1.88
N LEU A 133 17.16 -16.00 -2.20
CA LEU A 133 17.26 -16.47 -3.58
C LEU A 133 16.09 -17.43 -3.79
N ALA A 134 14.98 -16.88 -4.28
CA ALA A 134 13.76 -17.61 -4.57
C ALA A 134 13.92 -18.34 -5.91
N SER A 135 13.37 -19.53 -6.00
CA SER A 135 13.48 -20.51 -7.09
C SER A 135 13.00 -20.06 -8.49
N THR A 136 12.58 -18.81 -8.65
CA THR A 136 12.03 -18.31 -9.92
C THR A 136 13.16 -17.98 -10.91
N PRO A 137 13.04 -18.36 -12.21
CA PRO A 137 14.04 -18.09 -13.23
C PRO A 137 14.22 -16.60 -13.56
N CYS A 138 13.15 -15.81 -13.59
CA CYS A 138 13.20 -14.37 -13.78
C CYS A 138 11.92 -13.69 -13.25
N VAL A 139 11.98 -12.39 -12.96
CA VAL A 139 10.85 -11.58 -12.49
C VAL A 139 10.83 -10.23 -13.19
N VAL A 140 9.64 -9.71 -13.48
CA VAL A 140 9.50 -8.36 -14.06
C VAL A 140 9.23 -7.36 -12.95
N VAL A 141 10.15 -6.44 -12.78
CA VAL A 141 10.09 -5.41 -11.72
C VAL A 141 9.87 -4.05 -12.37
N ALA A 142 9.04 -3.22 -11.74
CA ALA A 142 8.97 -1.81 -12.11
C ALA A 142 10.26 -1.11 -11.71
N GLY A 143 10.79 -0.24 -12.59
CA GLY A 143 11.87 0.66 -12.23
C GLY A 143 11.50 1.53 -11.02
N ARG A 144 12.50 2.10 -10.33
CA ARG A 144 12.36 2.84 -9.06
C ARG A 144 11.27 3.94 -9.06
N PHE A 145 10.94 4.50 -10.22
CA PHE A 145 9.92 5.52 -10.40
C PHE A 145 8.79 5.09 -11.38
N GLY A 146 8.82 3.84 -11.83
CA GLY A 146 7.89 3.27 -12.80
C GLY A 146 6.60 2.78 -12.19
N GLN A 147 5.63 2.48 -13.06
CA GLN A 147 4.34 1.97 -12.63
C GLN A 147 4.42 0.49 -12.25
N THR A 148 4.06 0.19 -11.00
CA THR A 148 3.92 -1.20 -10.55
C THR A 148 2.73 -1.86 -11.23
N ALA A 149 2.76 -3.19 -11.38
CA ALA A 149 1.67 -3.97 -11.97
C ALA A 149 0.31 -3.66 -11.34
N ASN A 150 0.26 -3.52 -10.01
CA ASN A 150 -0.96 -3.16 -9.30
C ASN A 150 -1.44 -1.73 -9.62
N MET A 151 -0.52 -0.78 -9.76
CA MET A 151 -0.86 0.60 -10.15
C MET A 151 -1.35 0.66 -11.59
N GLU A 152 -0.69 -0.03 -12.52
CA GLU A 152 -1.12 -0.13 -13.92
C GLU A 152 -2.55 -0.69 -14.04
N ARG A 153 -2.84 -1.77 -13.31
CA ARG A 153 -4.18 -2.35 -13.24
C ARG A 153 -5.23 -1.36 -12.74
N ILE A 154 -4.92 -0.59 -11.70
CA ILE A 154 -5.82 0.45 -11.16
C ILE A 154 -6.01 1.58 -12.18
N MET A 155 -4.93 2.08 -12.78
CA MET A 155 -4.98 3.18 -13.76
C MET A 155 -5.75 2.80 -15.01
N ARG A 156 -5.56 1.57 -15.52
CA ARG A 156 -6.32 1.01 -16.63
C ARG A 156 -7.82 0.92 -16.30
N ALA A 157 -8.16 0.50 -15.10
CA ALA A 157 -9.55 0.40 -14.65
C ALA A 157 -10.23 1.77 -14.47
N GLN A 158 -9.46 2.83 -14.20
CA GLN A 158 -9.98 4.18 -14.01
C GLN A 158 -10.03 5.02 -15.31
N ALA A 159 -9.65 4.45 -16.46
CA ALA A 159 -9.58 5.13 -17.76
C ALA A 159 -8.80 6.46 -17.75
N LEU A 160 -7.95 6.68 -16.75
CA LEU A 160 -7.22 7.92 -16.48
C LEU A 160 -5.86 7.98 -17.22
N GLY A 161 -5.66 7.11 -18.20
CA GLY A 161 -4.44 7.01 -18.97
C GLY A 161 -4.60 7.58 -20.37
N ASP A 162 -3.97 8.72 -20.62
CA ASP A 162 -3.59 9.08 -21.98
C ASP A 162 -2.71 7.95 -22.56
N GLY A 163 -2.97 7.52 -23.79
CA GLY A 163 -2.31 6.34 -24.39
C GLY A 163 -0.79 6.46 -24.42
N ALA A 164 -0.29 7.69 -24.55
CA ALA A 164 1.14 8.01 -24.50
C ALA A 164 1.74 7.84 -23.10
N ALA A 165 1.02 8.25 -22.04
CA ALA A 165 1.46 8.08 -20.65
C ALA A 165 1.50 6.61 -20.23
N ALA A 166 0.55 5.81 -20.72
CA ALA A 166 0.52 4.36 -20.52
C ALA A 166 1.68 3.66 -21.25
N ALA A 167 2.06 4.11 -22.44
CA ALA A 167 3.22 3.57 -23.17
C ALA A 167 4.56 3.91 -22.47
N ALA A 168 4.74 5.15 -22.01
CA ALA A 168 5.93 5.56 -21.27
C ALA A 168 6.11 4.81 -19.94
N ALA A 169 5.01 4.45 -19.28
CA ALA A 169 5.02 3.63 -18.07
C ALA A 169 5.49 2.18 -18.32
N ARG A 170 5.10 1.57 -19.45
CA ARG A 170 5.56 0.23 -19.86
C ARG A 170 7.07 0.19 -20.12
N ALA A 171 7.64 1.29 -20.64
CA ALA A 171 9.06 1.40 -20.95
C ALA A 171 9.99 1.42 -19.72
N GLN A 172 9.43 1.52 -18.50
CA GLN A 172 10.20 1.54 -17.26
C GLN A 172 10.21 0.19 -16.53
N ARG A 173 9.88 -0.92 -17.20
CA ARG A 173 9.97 -2.28 -16.65
C ARG A 173 11.40 -2.83 -16.82
N ALA A 174 11.89 -3.57 -15.84
CA ALA A 174 13.15 -4.28 -15.89
C ALA A 174 12.91 -5.78 -15.68
N LEU A 175 13.53 -6.63 -16.51
CA LEU A 175 13.55 -8.08 -16.31
C LEU A 175 14.77 -8.43 -15.47
N GLU A 176 14.53 -8.94 -14.26
CA GLU A 176 15.59 -9.45 -13.40
C GLU A 176 15.73 -10.96 -13.63
N ILE A 177 16.93 -11.41 -14.00
CA ILE A 177 17.23 -12.81 -14.30
C ILE A 177 17.97 -13.45 -13.12
N ASN A 178 17.62 -14.68 -12.77
CA ASN A 178 18.30 -15.47 -11.74
C ASN A 178 19.38 -16.37 -12.36
N PRO A 179 20.68 -16.02 -12.27
CA PRO A 179 21.75 -16.79 -12.90
C PRO A 179 21.98 -18.18 -12.28
N ARG A 180 21.38 -18.46 -11.11
CA ARG A 180 21.51 -19.76 -10.45
C ARG A 180 20.48 -20.76 -10.93
N HIS A 181 19.44 -20.33 -11.65
CA HIS A 181 18.34 -21.19 -12.05
C HIS A 181 18.73 -22.13 -13.21
N PRO A 182 18.38 -23.43 -13.17
CA PRO A 182 18.73 -24.40 -14.22
C PRO A 182 18.26 -23.99 -15.63
N LEU A 183 17.04 -23.44 -15.77
CA LEU A 183 16.53 -22.98 -17.07
C LEU A 183 17.34 -21.83 -17.67
N ILE A 184 17.82 -20.90 -16.84
CA ILE A 184 18.64 -19.77 -17.31
C ILE A 184 20.01 -20.26 -17.77
N LYS A 185 20.59 -21.23 -17.06
CA LYS A 185 21.85 -21.88 -17.46
C LYS A 185 21.69 -22.67 -18.77
N ALA A 186 20.57 -23.38 -18.94
CA ALA A 186 20.27 -24.11 -20.16
C ALA A 186 20.05 -23.17 -21.35
N LEU A 187 19.33 -22.06 -21.15
CA LEU A 187 19.17 -21.02 -22.17
C LEU A 187 20.51 -20.40 -22.57
N LEU A 188 21.37 -20.08 -21.59
CA LEU A 188 22.72 -19.57 -21.86
C LEU A 188 23.53 -20.55 -22.72
N ALA A 189 23.56 -21.84 -22.35
CA ALA A 189 24.30 -22.85 -23.10
C ALA A 189 23.79 -23.03 -24.54
N ARG A 190 22.47 -22.88 -24.77
CA ARG A 190 21.89 -22.92 -26.12
C ARG A 190 22.29 -21.71 -26.96
N VAL A 191 22.20 -20.50 -26.39
CA VAL A 191 22.58 -19.25 -27.07
C VAL A 191 24.09 -19.18 -27.34
N GLU A 192 24.92 -19.74 -26.46
CA GLU A 192 26.37 -19.86 -26.69
C GLU A 192 26.70 -20.83 -27.84
N SER A 193 25.87 -21.85 -28.05
CA SER A 193 26.03 -22.80 -29.15
C SER A 193 25.52 -22.25 -30.48
N ASP A 194 24.39 -21.54 -30.47
CA ASP A 194 23.77 -20.92 -31.63
C ASP A 194 23.01 -19.66 -31.17
N ALA A 195 23.50 -18.50 -31.60
CA ALA A 195 22.93 -17.22 -31.22
C ALA A 195 21.54 -16.98 -31.81
N ASP A 196 21.20 -17.66 -32.91
CA ASP A 196 19.95 -17.50 -33.66
C ASP A 196 19.01 -18.72 -33.48
N ASP A 197 19.22 -19.55 -32.45
CA ASP A 197 18.36 -20.69 -32.12
C ASP A 197 16.92 -20.23 -31.86
N ALA A 198 16.04 -20.49 -32.83
CA ALA A 198 14.62 -20.13 -32.78
C ALA A 198 13.91 -20.70 -31.54
N THR A 199 14.26 -21.90 -31.10
CA THR A 199 13.65 -22.50 -29.91
C THR A 199 14.14 -21.82 -28.63
N ALA A 200 15.39 -21.35 -28.59
CA ALA A 200 15.90 -20.56 -27.46
C ALA A 200 15.20 -19.21 -27.38
N ALA A 201 14.96 -18.55 -28.53
CA ALA A 201 14.20 -17.31 -28.62
C ALA A 201 12.74 -17.49 -28.16
N GLU A 202 12.05 -18.55 -28.61
CA GLU A 202 10.69 -18.88 -28.17
C GLU A 202 10.62 -19.18 -26.68
N SER A 203 11.58 -19.95 -26.16
CA SER A 203 11.67 -20.27 -24.74
C SER A 203 11.90 -19.02 -23.89
N ALA A 204 12.73 -18.08 -24.35
CA ALA A 204 12.96 -16.81 -23.68
C ALA A 204 11.72 -15.91 -23.71
N ALA A 205 10.99 -15.87 -24.82
CA ALA A 205 9.73 -15.14 -24.94
C ALA A 205 8.67 -15.70 -23.98
N LEU A 206 8.50 -17.02 -23.93
CA LEU A 206 7.60 -17.70 -23.00
C LEU A 206 7.98 -17.41 -21.54
N LEU A 207 9.28 -17.44 -21.23
CA LEU A 207 9.79 -17.13 -19.91
C LEU A 207 9.48 -15.68 -19.49
N PHE A 208 9.59 -14.74 -20.42
CA PHE A 208 9.26 -13.33 -20.17
C PHE A 208 7.76 -13.12 -19.91
N GLU A 209 6.90 -13.76 -20.71
CA GLU A 209 5.44 -13.65 -20.55
C GLU A 209 4.94 -14.30 -19.26
N THR A 210 5.48 -15.47 -18.91
CA THR A 210 5.18 -16.11 -17.62
C THR A 210 5.65 -15.24 -16.47
N ALA A 211 6.83 -14.62 -16.56
CA ALA A 211 7.31 -13.66 -15.57
C ALA A 211 6.43 -12.40 -15.48
N LEU A 212 5.90 -11.89 -16.60
CA LEU A 212 4.93 -10.79 -16.59
C LEU A 212 3.65 -11.17 -15.84
N LEU A 213 3.11 -12.35 -16.10
CA LEU A 213 1.90 -12.86 -15.48
C LEU A 213 2.11 -13.08 -13.97
N GLU A 214 3.21 -13.75 -13.58
CA GLU A 214 3.57 -13.97 -12.17
C GLU A 214 3.77 -12.65 -11.42
N SER A 215 4.31 -11.64 -12.09
CA SER A 215 4.51 -10.29 -11.53
C SER A 215 3.22 -9.47 -11.50
N GLY A 216 2.11 -10.00 -12.04
CA GLY A 216 0.78 -9.40 -12.02
C GLY A 216 0.49 -8.39 -13.14
N TYR A 217 1.34 -8.32 -14.17
CA TYR A 217 1.10 -7.48 -15.34
C TYR A 217 0.08 -8.11 -16.30
N ALA A 218 -0.64 -7.26 -17.03
CA ALA A 218 -1.51 -7.74 -18.10
C ALA A 218 -0.70 -8.07 -19.36
N LEU A 219 -1.06 -9.16 -20.03
CA LEU A 219 -0.58 -9.47 -21.37
C LEU A 219 -1.22 -8.51 -22.38
N ASP A 220 -0.46 -8.09 -23.39
CA ASP A 220 -0.94 -7.17 -24.41
C ASP A 220 -1.93 -7.85 -25.38
N ASP A 221 -1.73 -9.13 -25.72
CA ASP A 221 -2.68 -9.93 -26.51
C ASP A 221 -2.81 -11.39 -26.02
N PRO A 222 -3.76 -11.69 -25.13
CA PRO A 222 -4.01 -13.05 -24.67
C PRO A 222 -4.61 -13.97 -25.75
N LYS A 223 -5.21 -13.43 -26.83
CA LYS A 223 -5.86 -14.23 -27.87
C LYS A 223 -4.89 -14.72 -28.94
N ALA A 224 -3.92 -13.89 -29.33
CA ALA A 224 -2.84 -14.31 -30.22
C ALA A 224 -2.05 -15.49 -29.64
N ARG A 225 -1.96 -15.58 -28.31
CA ARG A 225 -1.19 -16.62 -27.62
C ARG A 225 -1.92 -17.96 -27.50
N ALA A 226 -3.22 -17.96 -27.20
CA ALA A 226 -4.01 -19.19 -27.13
C ALA A 226 -4.03 -19.97 -28.45
N GLY A 227 -3.78 -19.30 -29.59
CA GLY A 227 -3.63 -19.94 -30.91
C GLY A 227 -2.23 -20.43 -31.25
N SER A 228 -1.22 -20.15 -30.42
CA SER A 228 0.19 -20.58 -30.64
C SER A 228 0.56 -21.87 -29.89
N GLU A 229 -0.34 -22.39 -29.04
CA GLU A 229 -0.16 -23.64 -28.29
C GLU A 229 -0.78 -24.86 -29.01
N HIS A 230 -1.09 -24.74 -30.31
CA HIS A 230 -1.57 -25.83 -31.18
C HIS A 230 -0.74 -25.96 -32.45
#